data_AF-A0A2M9GP52-F1
#
_entry.id   AF-A0A2M9GP52-F1
#
_cell.length_a   1.000
_cell.length_b   1.000
_cell.length_c   1.000
_cell.angle_alpha   90.00
_cell.angle_beta   90.00
_cell.angle_gamma   90.00
#
_symmetry.space_group_name_H-M   'P 1'
#
loop_
_entity.id
_entity.type
_entity.pdbx_description
1 polymer ?
#
loop_
_entity_poly.entity_id
_entity_poly.type
_entity_poly.pdbx_seq_one_letter_code
_entity_poly.pdbx_strand_id
1 'polypeptide(L)'
;MDSISRFISVDSKRSKNLKKLRLIMYIGYMALSRVEKSKTYNKYFYVKYEYLMVEKYGQAMLKDPHDWRSFKDVLYDAAFEALQGGMPDIKKLNRKVMSYLDFPERAYFVSGDI
;
A
#
# COMPACT_ATOMS: atom_id res chain seq x y z
N MET A 1 -1.07 -23.73 -28.83
CA MET A 1 -0.66 -22.63 -27.92
C MET A 1 -0.60 -23.23 -26.53
N ASP A 2 0.60 -23.38 -25.94
CA ASP A 2 0.76 -24.12 -24.69
C ASP A 2 0.44 -23.27 -23.44
N SER A 3 0.30 -23.94 -22.30
CA SER A 3 0.01 -23.33 -20.99
C SER A 3 1.08 -22.35 -20.52
N ILE A 4 2.33 -22.53 -20.93
CA ILE A 4 3.46 -21.64 -20.62
C ILE A 4 3.30 -20.32 -21.39
N SER A 5 2.87 -20.39 -22.64
CA SER A 5 2.60 -19.23 -23.51
C SER A 5 1.44 -18.39 -22.97
N ARG A 6 0.41 -19.02 -22.37
CA ARG A 6 -0.69 -18.34 -21.63
C ARG A 6 -0.25 -17.72 -20.31
N PHE A 7 0.81 -18.25 -19.70
CA PHE A 7 1.36 -17.72 -18.45
C PHE A 7 2.33 -16.54 -18.71
N ILE A 8 3.10 -16.62 -19.81
CA ILE A 8 4.04 -15.58 -20.28
C ILE A 8 3.32 -14.45 -21.02
N SER A 9 2.08 -14.66 -21.50
CA SER A 9 1.14 -13.57 -21.69
C SER A 9 0.73 -13.02 -20.32
N VAL A 10 1.70 -12.46 -19.58
CA VAL A 10 1.47 -11.50 -18.52
C VAL A 10 0.75 -10.36 -19.20
N ASP A 11 -0.58 -10.48 -19.23
CA ASP A 11 -1.47 -9.53 -19.84
C ASP A 11 -1.04 -8.15 -19.34
N SER A 12 -0.75 -7.24 -20.28
CA SER A 12 -0.34 -5.87 -19.98
C SER A 12 -1.27 -5.22 -18.95
N LYS A 13 -2.54 -5.63 -18.93
CA LYS A 13 -3.55 -5.26 -17.93
C LYS A 13 -3.26 -5.82 -16.54
N ARG A 14 -2.89 -7.10 -16.42
CA ARG A 14 -2.48 -7.72 -15.14
C ARG A 14 -1.21 -7.04 -14.60
N SER A 15 -0.23 -6.76 -15.45
CA SER A 15 0.97 -6.00 -15.08
C SER A 15 0.63 -4.59 -14.57
N LYS A 16 -0.26 -3.86 -15.26
CA LYS A 16 -0.74 -2.54 -14.82
C LYS A 16 -1.48 -2.60 -13.48
N ASN A 17 -2.33 -3.59 -13.27
CA ASN A 17 -3.06 -3.75 -12.02
C ASN A 17 -2.14 -4.13 -10.85
N LEU A 18 -1.14 -4.98 -11.08
CA LEU A 18 -0.11 -5.30 -10.08
C LEU A 18 0.70 -4.07 -9.68
N LYS A 19 1.07 -3.20 -10.64
CA LYS A 19 1.73 -1.92 -10.33
C LYS A 19 0.85 -1.03 -9.44
N LYS A 20 -0.45 -0.93 -9.74
CA LYS A 20 -1.41 -0.18 -8.92
C LYS A 20 -1.58 -0.79 -7.53
N LEU A 21 -1.68 -2.11 -7.43
CA LEU A 21 -1.74 -2.82 -6.17
C LEU A 21 -0.50 -2.55 -5.32
N ARG A 22 0.71 -2.64 -5.89
CA ARG A 22 1.96 -2.30 -5.19
C ARG A 22 1.96 -0.88 -4.65
N LEU A 23 1.45 0.08 -5.42
CA LEU A 23 1.33 1.47 -4.98
C LEU A 23 0.36 1.61 -3.80
N ILE A 24 -0.82 0.97 -3.86
CA ILE A 24 -1.80 0.97 -2.77
C ILE A 24 -1.19 0.34 -1.50
N MET A 25 -0.48 -0.78 -1.65
CA MET A 25 0.20 -1.46 -0.55
C MET A 25 1.31 -0.60 0.06
N TYR A 26 2.08 0.11 -0.78
CA TYR A 26 3.09 1.07 -0.32
C TYR A 26 2.45 2.18 0.52
N ILE A 27 1.38 2.82 0.03
CA ILE A 27 0.63 3.84 0.76
C ILE A 27 0.13 3.32 2.11
N GLY A 28 -0.45 2.12 2.12
CA GLY A 28 -0.94 1.50 3.35
C GLY A 28 0.18 1.17 4.34
N TYR A 29 1.32 0.71 3.85
CA TYR A 29 2.50 0.50 4.67
C TYR A 29 2.97 1.81 5.34
N MET A 30 3.03 2.90 4.57
CA MET A 30 3.43 4.23 5.07
C MET A 30 2.51 4.73 6.20
N ALA A 31 1.21 4.49 6.09
CA ALA A 31 0.26 4.85 7.14
C ALA A 31 0.45 3.99 8.40
N LEU A 32 0.62 2.68 8.23
CA LEU A 32 0.83 1.76 9.34
C LEU A 32 2.18 1.96 10.04
N SER A 33 3.25 2.28 9.30
CA SER A 33 4.59 2.47 9.87
C SER A 33 4.67 3.61 10.88
N ARG A 34 3.69 4.53 10.86
CA ARG A 34 3.54 5.64 11.81
C ARG A 34 2.73 5.28 13.06
N VAL A 35 2.08 4.12 13.07
CA VAL A 35 1.37 3.59 14.24
C VAL A 35 2.24 2.52 14.89
N GLU A 36 2.87 2.86 16.01
CA GLU A 36 3.79 1.97 16.74
C GLU A 36 3.14 0.61 17.06
N LYS A 37 1.88 0.62 17.52
CA LYS A 37 1.10 -0.58 17.85
C LYS A 37 0.94 -1.56 16.69
N SER A 38 1.07 -1.08 15.44
CA SER A 38 0.94 -1.95 14.26
C SER A 38 2.16 -2.85 14.02
N LYS A 39 3.31 -2.53 14.65
CA LYS A 39 4.61 -3.21 14.49
C LYS A 39 5.02 -3.37 13.01
N THR A 40 4.66 -2.40 12.17
CA THR A 40 4.84 -2.48 10.71
C THR A 40 6.14 -1.87 10.22
N TYR A 41 6.75 -0.97 10.99
CA TYR A 41 7.96 -0.25 10.58
C TYR A 41 9.16 -1.19 10.31
N ASN A 42 9.76 -1.02 9.14
CA ASN A 42 10.96 -1.71 8.66
C ASN A 42 11.80 -0.73 7.82
N LYS A 43 13.01 -0.43 8.31
CA LYS A 43 13.95 0.52 7.67
C LYS A 43 14.35 0.13 6.24
N TYR A 44 14.37 -1.15 5.91
CA TYR A 44 14.75 -1.65 4.59
C TYR A 44 13.60 -1.61 3.57
N PHE A 45 12.36 -1.48 4.04
CA PHE A 45 11.20 -1.40 3.16
C PHE A 45 11.24 -0.12 2.31
N TYR A 46 11.63 1.00 2.91
CA TYR A 46 11.75 2.29 2.21
C TYR A 46 12.72 2.20 1.04
N VAL A 47 13.94 1.71 1.28
CA VAL A 47 14.98 1.58 0.25
C VAL A 47 14.50 0.70 -0.91
N LYS A 48 13.81 -0.40 -0.61
CA LYS A 48 13.32 -1.35 -1.63
C LYS A 48 12.21 -0.77 -2.52
N TYR A 49 11.41 0.15 -2.00
CA TYR A 49 10.23 0.68 -2.68
C TYR A 49 10.33 2.19 -2.97
N GLU A 50 11.52 2.76 -2.88
CA GLU A 50 11.80 4.18 -3.11
C GLU A 50 11.29 4.66 -4.48
N TYR A 51 11.39 3.83 -5.52
CA TYR A 51 10.88 4.14 -6.87
C TYR A 51 9.35 4.34 -6.94
N LEU A 52 8.60 3.95 -5.90
CA LEU A 52 7.16 4.19 -5.77
C LEU A 52 6.84 5.44 -4.95
N MET A 53 7.85 6.12 -4.40
CA MET A 53 7.67 7.33 -3.59
C MET A 53 7.22 8.47 -4.49
N VAL A 54 5.91 8.72 -4.45
CA VAL A 54 5.36 10.04 -4.75
C VAL A 54 5.27 10.76 -3.42
N GLU A 55 5.83 11.96 -3.32
CA GLU A 55 5.95 12.75 -2.09
C GLU A 55 4.65 12.78 -1.27
N LYS A 56 3.51 13.03 -1.93
CA LYS A 56 2.17 12.97 -1.35
C LYS A 56 1.88 11.65 -0.62
N TYR A 57 2.18 10.52 -1.24
CA TYR A 57 1.94 9.18 -0.67
C TYR A 57 2.92 8.82 0.44
N GLY A 58 4.11 9.43 0.39
CA GLY A 58 5.07 9.40 1.48
C GLY A 58 4.48 9.93 2.79
N GLN A 59 3.48 10.81 2.74
CA GLN A 59 2.87 11.45 3.92
C GLN A 59 1.59 10.76 4.43
N ALA A 60 1.22 9.60 3.89
CA ALA A 60 -0.01 8.91 4.29
C ALA A 60 -0.04 8.60 5.79
N MET A 61 -1.14 8.96 6.45
CA MET A 61 -1.42 8.66 7.86
C MET A 61 -2.81 8.05 8.01
N LEU A 62 -3.03 7.23 9.04
CA LEU A 62 -4.40 6.84 9.40
C LEU A 62 -5.16 8.04 9.96
N LYS A 63 -6.41 8.22 9.54
CA LYS A 63 -7.33 9.22 10.12
C LYS A 63 -7.57 8.94 11.60
N ASP A 64 -7.78 7.67 11.94
CA ASP A 64 -7.87 7.20 13.32
C ASP A 64 -6.79 6.12 13.54
N PRO A 65 -5.78 6.39 14.40
CA PRO A 65 -4.76 5.41 14.75
C PRO A 65 -5.33 4.12 15.37
N HIS A 66 -6.53 4.12 15.94
CA HIS A 66 -7.17 2.92 16.52
C HIS A 66 -7.65 1.93 15.45
N ASP A 67 -7.91 2.39 14.23
CA ASP A 67 -8.35 1.57 13.10
C ASP A 67 -7.23 0.71 12.48
N TRP A 68 -6.01 0.79 13.01
CA TRP A 68 -4.84 0.14 12.42
C TRP A 68 -5.01 -1.36 12.18
N ARG A 69 -5.76 -2.08 13.03
CA ARG A 69 -6.03 -3.52 12.84
C ARG A 69 -6.90 -3.75 11.62
N SER A 70 -8.08 -3.14 11.61
CA SER A 70 -9.04 -3.20 10.51
C SER A 70 -8.40 -2.78 9.18
N PHE A 71 -7.58 -1.73 9.20
CA PHE A 71 -6.85 -1.28 8.02
C PHE A 71 -5.80 -2.30 7.55
N LYS A 72 -5.05 -2.89 8.48
CA LYS A 72 -4.05 -3.92 8.17
C LYS A 72 -4.70 -5.17 7.56
N ASP A 73 -5.86 -5.57 8.06
CA ASP A 73 -6.64 -6.69 7.51
C ASP A 73 -7.03 -6.42 6.04
N VAL A 74 -7.46 -5.21 5.70
CA VAL A 74 -7.76 -4.83 4.30
C VAL A 74 -6.55 -5.01 3.38
N LEU A 75 -5.36 -4.63 3.83
CA LEU A 75 -4.13 -4.79 3.04
C LEU A 75 -3.73 -6.27 2.93
N TYR A 76 -3.91 -7.04 4.01
CA TYR A 76 -3.56 -8.46 4.04
C TYR A 76 -4.50 -9.30 3.18
N ASP A 77 -5.80 -9.05 3.21
CA ASP A 77 -6.76 -9.70 2.33
C ASP A 77 -6.42 -9.46 0.86
N ALA A 78 -6.13 -8.20 0.49
CA ALA A 78 -5.76 -7.85 -0.88
C ALA A 78 -4.43 -8.48 -1.32
N ALA A 79 -3.44 -8.54 -0.41
CA ALA A 79 -2.16 -9.20 -0.67
C ALA A 79 -2.34 -10.71 -0.84
N PHE A 80 -3.14 -11.33 0.03
CA PHE A 80 -3.42 -12.76 0.00
C PHE A 80 -4.14 -13.16 -1.29
N GLU A 81 -5.18 -12.43 -1.68
CA GLU A 81 -5.89 -12.65 -2.94
C GLU A 81 -4.94 -12.57 -4.14
N ALA A 82 -4.07 -11.56 -4.18
CA ALA A 82 -3.11 -11.40 -5.27
C ALA A 82 -2.05 -12.51 -5.30
N LEU A 83 -1.58 -12.98 -4.13
CA LEU A 83 -0.60 -14.07 -4.01
C LEU A 83 -1.18 -15.41 -4.47
N GLN A 84 -2.48 -15.64 -4.28
CA GLN A 84 -3.19 -16.81 -4.79
C GLN A 84 -3.42 -16.78 -6.32
N GLY A 85 -2.89 -15.77 -7.01
CA GLY A 85 -3.07 -15.61 -8.45
C GLY A 85 -4.35 -14.87 -8.83
N GLY A 86 -5.17 -14.48 -7.85
CA GLY A 86 -6.30 -13.58 -8.02
C GLY A 86 -5.89 -12.14 -8.32
N MET A 87 -6.88 -11.25 -8.43
CA MET A 87 -6.64 -9.83 -8.58
C MET A 87 -7.77 -9.06 -7.89
N PRO A 88 -7.49 -8.39 -6.75
CA PRO A 88 -8.50 -7.60 -6.08
C PRO A 88 -9.04 -6.53 -7.03
N ASP A 89 -10.31 -6.17 -6.86
CA ASP A 89 -10.86 -4.99 -7.53
C ASP A 89 -10.09 -3.76 -7.07
N ILE A 90 -9.15 -3.32 -7.91
CA ILE A 90 -8.24 -2.21 -7.63
C ILE A 90 -9.00 -0.91 -7.34
N LYS A 91 -10.15 -0.66 -7.99
CA LYS A 91 -10.92 0.55 -7.74
C LYS A 91 -11.58 0.50 -6.37
N LYS A 92 -12.19 -0.63 -6.03
CA LYS A 92 -12.82 -0.84 -4.71
C LYS A 92 -11.78 -0.82 -3.60
N LEU A 93 -10.66 -1.50 -3.79
CA LEU A 93 -9.55 -1.52 -2.85
C LEU A 93 -8.99 -0.11 -2.63
N ASN A 94 -8.72 0.64 -3.70
CA ASN A 94 -8.20 2.00 -3.58
C ASN A 94 -9.16 2.91 -2.80
N ARG A 95 -10.47 2.86 -3.10
CA ARG A 95 -11.46 3.64 -2.33
C ARG A 95 -11.47 3.26 -0.86
N LYS A 96 -11.45 1.95 -0.56
CA LYS A 96 -11.44 1.45 0.82
C LYS A 96 -10.17 1.87 1.55
N VAL A 97 -8.99 1.73 0.93
CA VAL A 97 -7.73 2.17 1.53
C VAL A 97 -7.74 3.67 1.78
N MET A 98 -8.07 4.47 0.76
CA MET A 98 -8.09 5.93 0.87
C MET A 98 -9.12 6.44 1.89
N SER A 99 -10.19 5.70 2.19
CA SER A 99 -11.15 6.13 3.23
C SER A 99 -10.55 6.15 4.63
N TYR A 100 -9.55 5.30 4.91
CA TYR A 100 -8.83 5.27 6.19
C TYR A 100 -7.75 6.34 6.32
N LEU A 101 -7.38 7.00 5.21
CA LEU A 101 -6.15 7.77 5.14
C LEU A 101 -6.38 9.27 5.09
N ASP A 102 -5.50 9.98 5.77
CA ASP A 102 -5.28 11.40 5.59
C ASP A 102 -3.90 11.66 4.97
N PHE A 103 -3.78 12.78 4.27
CA PHE A 103 -2.56 13.23 3.61
C PHE A 103 -2.26 14.67 4.05
N PRO A 104 -1.75 14.87 5.27
CA PRO A 104 -1.51 16.20 5.79
C PRO A 104 -0.42 16.91 4.97
N GLU A 105 -0.76 18.04 4.36
CA GLU A 105 0.16 18.88 3.57
C GLU A 105 1.39 19.38 4.37
N ARG A 106 1.35 19.29 5.72
CA ARG A 106 2.32 19.89 6.65
C ARG A 106 3.08 18.88 7.52
N ALA A 107 3.45 17.71 7.01
CA ALA A 107 4.38 16.82 7.73
C ALA A 107 5.84 17.36 7.79
N TYR A 108 6.03 18.68 7.75
CA TYR A 108 7.32 19.39 7.73
C TYR A 108 7.72 20.02 9.08
N PHE A 109 6.90 19.97 10.14
CA PHE A 109 7.19 20.69 11.39
C PHE A 109 6.76 19.98 12.67
N VAL A 110 7.18 18.74 12.89
CA VAL A 110 7.31 18.20 14.27
C VAL A 110 8.53 17.28 14.34
N SER A 111 9.70 17.81 13.97
CA SER A 111 11.00 17.23 14.31
C SER A 111 12.05 18.33 14.41
N GLY A 112 11.68 19.37 15.17
CA GLY A 112 12.53 20.46 15.61
C GLY A 112 11.88 21.05 16.85
N ASP A 113 12.63 21.06 17.95
CA ASP A 113 12.32 21.67 19.25
C ASP A 113 11.48 20.82 20.23
N ILE A 114 12.15 19.85 20.88
CA ILE A 114 12.34 19.82 22.34
C ILE A 114 13.78 19.37 22.62
#